data_AF-A0A199XRC0-F1
#
_entry.id   AF-A0A199XRC0-F1
#
_cell.length_a   1.000
_cell.length_b   1.000
_cell.length_c   1.000
_cell.angle_alpha   90.00
_cell.angle_beta   90.00
_cell.angle_gamma   90.00
#
_symmetry.space_group_name_H-M   'P 1'
#
loop_
_entity.id
_entity.type
_entity.pdbx_description
1 polymer ?
#
loop_
_entity_poly.entity_id
_entity_poly.type
_entity_poly.pdbx_seq_one_letter_code
_entity_poly.pdbx_strand_id
1 'polypeptide(L)'
;MSNLVSHFKNLISNDLFLRMSVYLDEKDASLRKAIETSICTVLVGVEKSIDFQGILCSLEELDVVDEQGMDGLHSNGMSFSSGQLFLDKLFSSKKDRIYEMISNEVCVKSETARAILNLVAMVILANLKKEPPKNLRSLLESQSHTLYGYLPRGVKLILGIPNVDYGSIHLNEKERTFFSFSFFRSKR
;
A
#
# COMPACT_ATOMS: atom_id res chain seq x y z
N MET A 1 14.98 6.11 -14.57
CA MET A 1 14.19 6.79 -13.51
C MET A 1 13.80 5.71 -12.51
N SER A 2 14.19 5.85 -11.24
CA SER A 2 13.83 4.89 -10.19
C SER A 2 12.32 4.89 -9.96
N ASN A 3 11.70 3.72 -10.01
CA ASN A 3 10.30 3.55 -9.68
C ASN A 3 10.12 3.77 -8.16
N LEU A 4 9.20 4.62 -7.73
CA LEU A 4 8.98 4.94 -6.32
C LEU A 4 8.64 3.68 -5.51
N VAL A 5 7.92 2.74 -6.12
CA VAL A 5 7.64 1.42 -5.52
C VAL A 5 8.94 0.66 -5.25
N SER A 6 9.90 0.68 -6.19
CA SER A 6 11.20 0.02 -6.00
C SER A 6 12.04 0.68 -4.92
N HIS A 7 11.96 2.01 -4.78
CA HIS A 7 12.63 2.74 -3.70
C HIS A 7 12.12 2.30 -2.33
N PHE A 8 10.80 2.29 -2.12
CA PHE A 8 10.21 1.88 -0.84
C PHE A 8 10.35 0.38 -0.57
N LYS A 9 10.35 -0.46 -1.61
CA LYS A 9 10.69 -1.89 -1.47
C LYS A 9 12.10 -2.09 -0.91
N ASN A 10 13.08 -1.29 -1.35
CA ASN A 10 14.46 -1.40 -0.89
C ASN A 10 14.67 -0.93 0.56
N LEU A 11 13.73 -0.15 1.12
CA LEU A 11 13.75 0.20 2.56
C LEU A 11 13.36 -0.97 3.45
N ILE A 12 12.67 -1.98 2.91
CA ILE A 12 12.35 -3.21 3.63
C ILE A 12 13.54 -4.15 3.45
N SER A 13 14.40 -4.22 4.48
CA SER A 13 15.58 -5.08 4.45
C SER A 13 15.18 -6.56 4.32
N ASN A 14 16.06 -7.37 3.72
CA ASN A 14 15.85 -8.82 3.63
C ASN A 14 15.70 -9.47 5.01
N ASP A 15 16.41 -8.95 6.02
CA ASP A 15 16.29 -9.40 7.40
C ASP A 15 14.90 -9.12 7.98
N LEU A 16 14.37 -7.90 7.80
CA LEU A 16 13.00 -7.56 8.20
C LEU A 16 11.97 -8.44 7.49
N PHE A 17 12.15 -8.68 6.19
CA PHE A 17 11.27 -9.55 5.41
C PHE A 17 11.26 -10.99 5.96
N LEU A 18 12.43 -11.56 6.27
CA LEU A 18 12.53 -12.91 6.81
C LEU A 18 11.87 -13.01 8.19
N ARG A 19 12.08 -12.03 9.06
CA ARG A 19 11.42 -11.98 10.37
C ARG A 19 9.90 -11.89 10.23
N MET A 20 9.40 -11.08 9.31
CA MET A 20 7.97 -11.00 9.01
C MET A 20 7.42 -12.32 8.48
N SER A 21 8.15 -13.01 7.60
CA SER A 21 7.76 -14.32 7.06
C SER A 21 7.60 -15.36 8.17
N VAL A 22 8.59 -15.42 9.08
CA VAL A 22 8.54 -16.32 10.24
C VAL A 22 7.42 -15.94 11.21
N TYR A 23 7.23 -14.65 11.49
CA TYR A 23 6.26 -14.18 12.49
C TYR A 23 4.80 -14.28 12.01
N LEU A 24 4.54 -13.91 10.76
CA LEU A 24 3.19 -13.90 10.19
C LEU A 24 2.77 -15.28 9.68
N ASP A 25 3.72 -16.20 9.50
CA ASP A 25 3.50 -17.55 9.00
C ASP A 25 2.74 -17.51 7.67
N GLU A 26 3.37 -16.87 6.68
CA GLU A 26 2.81 -16.61 5.36
C GLU A 26 3.78 -17.06 4.27
N LYS A 27 3.26 -17.44 3.11
CA LYS A 27 4.11 -17.80 1.97
C LYS A 27 4.87 -16.58 1.48
N ASP A 28 6.17 -16.71 1.25
CA ASP A 28 7.05 -15.65 0.75
C ASP A 28 6.47 -14.90 -0.46
N ALA A 29 5.90 -15.62 -1.43
CA ALA A 29 5.30 -15.02 -2.62
C ALA A 29 4.09 -14.12 -2.28
N SER A 30 3.21 -14.58 -1.39
CA SER A 30 2.04 -13.82 -0.93
C SER A 30 2.46 -12.62 -0.09
N LEU A 31 3.46 -12.80 0.78
CA LEU A 31 4.01 -11.74 1.61
C LEU A 31 4.62 -10.62 0.77
N ARG A 32 5.44 -10.94 -0.24
CA ARG A 32 6.01 -9.97 -1.18
C ARG A 32 4.94 -9.20 -1.93
N LYS A 33 3.90 -9.90 -2.41
CA LYS A 33 2.76 -9.27 -3.10
C LYS A 33 1.95 -8.36 -2.17
N ALA A 34 1.78 -8.75 -0.91
CA ALA A 34 1.08 -7.95 0.10
C ALA A 34 1.85 -6.68 0.45
N ILE A 35 3.18 -6.77 0.56
CA ILE A 35 4.06 -5.61 0.73
C ILE A 35 3.95 -4.66 -0.46
N GLU A 36 4.07 -5.16 -1.69
CA GLU A 36 3.97 -4.33 -2.90
C GLU A 36 2.62 -3.64 -3.03
N THR A 37 1.55 -4.39 -2.80
CA THR A 37 0.18 -3.87 -2.79
C THR A 37 0.02 -2.79 -1.73
N SER A 38 0.55 -3.01 -0.54
CA SER A 38 0.47 -2.06 0.57
C SER A 38 1.25 -0.78 0.28
N ILE A 39 2.44 -0.89 -0.33
CA ILE A 39 3.24 0.27 -0.75
C ILE A 39 2.43 1.12 -1.72
N CYS A 40 1.89 0.50 -2.76
CA CYS A 40 1.08 1.22 -3.75
C CYS A 40 -0.17 1.84 -3.12
N THR A 41 -0.83 1.12 -2.20
CA THR A 41 -2.02 1.60 -1.50
C THR A 41 -1.72 2.88 -0.71
N VAL A 42 -0.66 2.87 0.09
CA VAL A 42 -0.25 4.04 0.88
C VAL A 42 0.15 5.20 -0.01
N LEU A 43 0.93 4.97 -1.06
CA LEU A 43 1.35 6.04 -1.98
C LEU A 43 0.18 6.70 -2.69
N VAL A 44 -0.83 5.93 -3.10
CA VAL A 44 -2.07 6.49 -3.67
C VAL A 44 -2.91 7.21 -2.61
N GLY A 45 -2.91 6.72 -1.36
CA GLY A 45 -3.48 7.46 -0.24
C GLY A 45 -2.84 8.82 -0.04
N VAL A 46 -1.50 8.87 -0.11
CA VAL A 46 -0.72 10.11 -0.03
C VAL A 46 -1.02 11.03 -1.20
N GLU A 47 -1.05 10.52 -2.44
CA GLU A 47 -1.42 11.26 -3.64
C GLU A 47 -2.79 11.96 -3.49
N LYS A 48 -3.78 11.22 -2.98
CA LYS A 48 -5.16 11.72 -2.80
C LYS A 48 -5.36 12.55 -1.53
N SER A 49 -4.36 12.62 -0.65
CA SER A 49 -4.48 13.38 0.59
C SER A 49 -4.41 14.89 0.31
N ILE A 50 -5.44 15.61 0.76
CA ILE A 50 -5.52 17.07 0.62
C ILE A 50 -4.50 17.74 1.54
N ASP A 51 -4.42 17.27 2.78
CA ASP A 51 -3.57 17.82 3.85
C ASP A 51 -2.37 16.91 4.18
N PHE A 52 -1.54 16.65 3.17
CA PHE A 52 -0.35 15.83 3.38
C PHE A 52 0.63 16.45 4.39
N GLN A 53 0.74 17.78 4.40
CA GLN A 53 1.61 18.48 5.34
C GLN A 53 1.11 18.34 6.78
N GLY A 54 -0.20 18.42 7.04
CA GLY A 54 -0.76 18.14 8.37
C GLY A 54 -0.54 16.69 8.81
N ILE A 55 -0.57 15.73 7.89
CA ILE A 55 -0.21 14.33 8.17
C ILE A 55 1.27 14.21 8.54
N LEU A 56 2.16 14.96 7.87
CA LEU A 56 3.58 14.98 8.19
C LEU A 56 3.88 15.66 9.54
N CYS A 57 3.26 16.81 9.83
CA CYS A 57 3.40 17.49 11.12
C CYS A 57 2.84 16.63 12.27
N SER A 58 1.81 15.83 12.01
CA SER A 58 1.32 14.85 12.99
C SER A 58 2.32 13.74 13.35
N LEU A 59 3.40 13.56 12.57
CA LEU A 59 4.51 12.68 12.93
C LEU A 59 5.46 13.33 13.96
N GLU A 60 5.33 14.62 14.27
CA GLU A 60 6.12 15.28 15.33
C GLU A 60 5.62 14.85 16.72
N GLU A 61 4.33 14.57 16.86
CA GLU A 61 3.74 14.05 18.10
C GLU A 61 4.05 12.55 18.30
N LEU A 62 4.45 11.86 17.23
CA LEU A 62 4.89 10.46 17.26
C LEU A 62 6.41 10.44 17.21
N ASP A 63 7.01 10.71 18.36
CA ASP A 63 8.45 10.72 18.62
C ASP A 63 9.07 9.29 18.53
N VAL A 64 8.69 8.47 17.56
CA VAL A 64 9.18 7.09 17.40
C VAL A 64 9.06 6.63 15.95
N VAL A 65 9.96 7.13 15.11
CA VAL A 65 10.72 6.20 14.26
C VAL A 65 12.17 6.44 14.60
N ASP A 66 12.47 6.32 15.89
CA ASP A 66 13.82 6.17 16.34
C ASP A 66 14.40 4.96 15.61
N GLU A 67 15.67 5.01 15.26
CA GLU A 67 16.34 3.95 14.51
C GLU A 67 16.32 2.61 15.28
N GLN A 68 15.92 2.67 16.55
CA GLN A 68 15.55 1.59 17.45
C GLN A 68 14.16 0.96 17.23
N GLY A 69 13.27 1.47 16.37
CA GLY A 69 11.97 0.84 16.11
C GLY A 69 12.08 -0.42 15.23
N MET A 70 13.12 -0.46 14.38
CA MET A 70 13.46 -1.63 13.57
C MET A 70 14.32 -2.65 14.36
N ASP A 71 15.13 -2.19 15.32
CA ASP A 71 15.88 -3.05 16.26
C ASP A 71 15.03 -3.46 17.50
N GLY A 72 14.06 -2.66 17.91
CA GLY A 72 13.13 -2.94 19.01
C GLY A 72 12.08 -4.00 18.67
N LEU A 73 12.00 -4.41 17.41
CA LEU A 73 11.34 -5.63 16.97
C LEU A 73 11.86 -6.90 17.68
N HIS A 74 13.01 -6.79 18.37
CA HIS A 74 13.67 -7.89 19.05
C HIS A 74 13.06 -8.29 20.41
N SER A 75 12.25 -7.45 21.09
CA SER A 75 12.01 -7.70 22.53
C SER A 75 10.57 -7.86 23.02
N ASN A 76 9.51 -7.43 22.33
CA ASN A 76 8.13 -7.62 22.85
C ASN A 76 7.03 -7.49 21.78
N GLY A 77 6.90 -8.48 20.89
CA GLY A 77 5.79 -8.56 19.93
C GLY A 77 5.77 -7.46 18.86
N MET A 78 5.51 -7.82 17.60
CA MET A 78 5.38 -6.81 16.54
C MET A 78 4.05 -6.06 16.69
N SER A 79 3.98 -5.06 17.55
CA SER A 79 2.83 -4.15 17.61
C SER A 79 2.99 -3.08 16.54
N PHE A 80 2.53 -3.38 15.32
CA PHE A 80 2.42 -2.38 14.24
C PHE A 80 1.25 -1.40 14.46
N SER A 81 0.81 -1.21 15.71
CA SER A 81 -0.39 -0.44 16.06
C SER A 81 -0.23 1.05 15.75
N SER A 82 0.98 1.60 15.85
CA SER A 82 1.26 3.01 15.53
C SER A 82 0.95 3.36 14.06
N GLY A 83 1.07 2.38 13.15
CA GLY A 83 0.69 2.53 11.74
C GLY A 83 -0.79 2.84 11.52
N GLN A 84 -1.64 2.40 12.46
CA GLN A 84 -3.09 2.56 12.37
C GLN A 84 -3.51 4.04 12.40
N LEU A 85 -2.86 4.86 13.21
CA LEU A 85 -3.15 6.29 13.32
C LEU A 85 -2.92 7.02 11.99
N PHE A 86 -1.90 6.60 11.24
CA PHE A 86 -1.63 7.16 9.91
C PHE A 86 -2.66 6.73 8.88
N LEU A 87 -3.04 5.46 8.90
CA LEU A 87 -4.07 4.95 8.00
C LEU A 87 -5.44 5.54 8.31
N ASP A 88 -5.72 5.88 9.58
CA ASP A 88 -6.89 6.66 9.97
C ASP A 88 -6.91 8.06 9.33
N LYS A 89 -5.76 8.71 9.23
CA LYS A 89 -5.64 10.02 8.56
C LYS A 89 -5.70 9.90 7.03
N LEU A 90 -5.09 8.87 6.45
CA LEU A 90 -5.03 8.67 4.99
C LEU A 90 -6.35 8.13 4.40
N PHE A 91 -7.00 7.20 5.09
CA PHE A 91 -8.15 6.46 4.56
C PHE A 91 -9.41 6.58 5.42
N SER A 92 -9.32 7.13 6.64
CA SER A 92 -10.45 7.27 7.55
C SER A 92 -11.21 5.94 7.69
N SER A 93 -12.54 5.97 7.55
CA SER A 93 -13.42 4.80 7.63
C SER A 93 -13.18 3.72 6.55
N LYS A 94 -12.34 3.98 5.54
CA LYS A 94 -12.10 3.02 4.44
C LYS A 94 -11.03 1.99 4.76
N LYS A 95 -10.18 2.21 5.78
CA LYS A 95 -9.01 1.36 6.06
C LYS A 95 -9.39 -0.12 6.29
N ASP A 96 -10.49 -0.39 6.98
CA ASP A 96 -10.88 -1.75 7.34
C ASP A 96 -11.26 -2.55 6.10
N ARG A 97 -11.98 -1.91 5.17
CA ARG A 97 -12.30 -2.49 3.87
C ARG A 97 -11.04 -2.68 3.02
N ILE A 98 -10.06 -1.78 3.13
CA ILE A 98 -8.78 -1.93 2.42
C ILE A 98 -8.04 -3.17 2.93
N TYR A 99 -7.95 -3.39 4.26
CA TYR A 99 -7.34 -4.61 4.81
C TYR A 99 -8.03 -5.87 4.29
N GLU A 100 -9.36 -5.87 4.28
CA GLU A 100 -10.17 -6.99 3.81
C GLU A 100 -9.91 -7.27 2.32
N MET A 101 -9.90 -6.24 1.48
CA MET A 101 -9.63 -6.42 0.05
C MET A 101 -8.20 -6.88 -0.23
N ILE A 102 -7.21 -6.36 0.50
CA ILE A 102 -5.82 -6.84 0.37
C ILE A 102 -5.73 -8.31 0.80
N SER A 103 -6.33 -8.67 1.95
CA SER A 103 -6.36 -10.04 2.46
C SER A 103 -6.96 -11.01 1.44
N ASN A 104 -8.13 -10.65 0.88
CA ASN A 104 -8.87 -11.49 -0.05
C ASN A 104 -8.19 -11.63 -1.42
N GLU A 105 -7.68 -10.54 -2.01
CA GLU A 105 -7.12 -10.57 -3.37
C GLU A 105 -5.64 -10.97 -3.43
N VAL A 106 -4.92 -10.84 -2.30
CA VAL A 106 -3.52 -11.29 -2.16
C VAL A 106 -3.44 -12.68 -1.52
N CYS A 107 -4.55 -13.20 -1.00
CA CYS A 107 -4.65 -14.50 -0.33
C CYS A 107 -3.70 -14.60 0.88
N VAL A 108 -3.79 -13.63 1.78
CA VAL A 108 -3.08 -13.60 3.08
C VAL A 108 -4.09 -13.47 4.21
N LYS A 109 -3.72 -13.88 5.43
CA LYS A 109 -4.53 -13.70 6.65
C LYS A 109 -4.85 -12.21 6.82
N SER A 110 -6.03 -11.88 7.36
CA SER A 110 -6.43 -10.48 7.54
C SER A 110 -5.54 -9.73 8.52
N GLU A 111 -5.01 -10.43 9.52
CA GLU A 111 -4.02 -9.92 10.47
C GLU A 111 -2.71 -9.55 9.76
N THR A 112 -2.24 -10.40 8.84
CA THR A 112 -1.09 -10.15 7.97
C THR A 112 -1.30 -8.89 7.13
N ALA A 113 -2.45 -8.76 6.46
CA ALA A 113 -2.75 -7.59 5.63
C ALA A 113 -2.74 -6.29 6.46
N ARG A 114 -3.29 -6.33 7.68
CA ARG A 114 -3.27 -5.20 8.62
C ARG A 114 -1.86 -4.85 9.08
N ALA A 115 -1.09 -5.86 9.52
CA ALA A 115 0.27 -5.70 9.99
C ALA A 115 1.18 -5.08 8.91
N ILE A 116 1.12 -5.61 7.69
CA ILE A 116 1.93 -5.12 6.56
C ILE A 116 1.53 -3.70 6.17
N LEU A 117 0.23 -3.42 6.04
CA LEU A 117 -0.20 -2.08 5.63
C LEU A 117 0.18 -1.03 6.67
N ASN A 118 0.08 -1.35 7.95
CA ASN A 118 0.54 -0.49 9.05
C ASN A 118 2.05 -0.24 8.99
N LEU A 119 2.84 -1.31 8.85
CA LEU A 119 4.30 -1.22 8.76
C LEU A 119 4.71 -0.34 7.57
N VAL A 120 4.14 -0.61 6.41
CA VAL A 120 4.46 0.10 5.17
C VAL A 120 4.08 1.58 5.28
N ALA A 121 2.94 1.90 5.90
CA ALA A 121 2.54 3.28 6.16
C ALA A 121 3.58 4.01 7.01
N MET A 122 4.07 3.37 8.07
CA MET A 122 5.13 3.93 8.92
C MET A 122 6.42 4.17 8.14
N VAL A 123 6.91 3.16 7.40
CA VAL A 123 8.17 3.26 6.64
C VAL A 123 8.12 4.38 5.60
N ILE A 124 7.02 4.47 4.83
CA ILE A 124 6.85 5.49 3.79
C ILE A 124 6.82 6.88 4.42
N LEU A 125 5.99 7.09 5.45
CA LEU A 125 5.86 8.41 6.08
C LEU A 125 7.12 8.85 6.80
N ALA A 126 7.81 7.93 7.47
CA ALA A 126 9.10 8.21 8.11
C ALA A 126 10.17 8.65 7.10
N ASN A 127 10.23 7.96 5.96
CA ASN A 127 11.17 8.32 4.90
C ASN A 127 10.81 9.66 4.24
N LEU A 128 9.53 9.90 3.94
CA LEU A 128 9.06 11.18 3.40
C LEU A 128 9.26 12.35 4.38
N LYS A 129 9.29 12.10 5.69
CA LYS A 129 9.65 13.09 6.72
C LYS A 129 11.15 13.40 6.71
N LYS A 130 12.01 12.37 6.64
CA LYS A 130 13.48 12.55 6.61
C LYS A 130 13.93 13.28 5.35
N GLU A 131 13.37 12.94 4.19
CA GLU A 131 13.74 13.50 2.89
C GLU A 131 12.49 13.86 2.07
N PRO A 132 11.79 14.97 2.38
CA PRO A 132 10.58 15.35 1.66
C PRO A 132 10.92 15.72 0.21
N PRO A 133 10.41 14.97 -0.79
CA PRO A 133 10.65 15.33 -2.18
C PRO A 133 9.92 16.63 -2.48
N LYS A 134 10.64 17.67 -2.92
CA LYS A 134 10.04 18.99 -3.26
C LYS A 134 8.89 18.90 -4.27
N ASN A 135 8.84 17.81 -5.03
CA ASN A 135 7.89 17.53 -6.11
C ASN A 135 7.14 16.19 -5.91
N LEU A 136 6.90 15.76 -4.66
CA LEU A 136 6.29 14.44 -4.39
C LEU A 136 4.97 14.23 -5.14
N ARG A 137 4.09 15.23 -5.20
CA ARG A 137 2.80 15.11 -5.90
C ARG A 137 2.96 14.90 -7.40
N SER A 138 3.79 15.70 -8.07
CA SER A 138 4.02 15.54 -9.50
C SER A 138 4.77 14.23 -9.82
N LEU A 139 5.62 13.75 -8.90
CA LEU A 139 6.23 12.43 -9.02
C LEU A 139 5.20 11.31 -8.91
N LEU A 140 4.29 11.37 -7.93
CA LEU A 140 3.20 10.41 -7.75
C LEU A 140 2.25 10.40 -8.97
N GLU A 141 1.85 11.58 -9.45
CA GLU A 141 1.01 11.72 -10.64
C GLU A 141 1.68 11.10 -11.88
N SER A 142 2.98 11.34 -12.08
CA SER A 142 3.75 10.77 -13.19
C SER A 142 3.86 9.24 -13.13
N GLN A 143 3.73 8.65 -11.94
CA GLN A 143 3.83 7.21 -11.71
C GLN A 143 2.48 6.56 -11.38
N SER A 144 1.39 7.32 -11.40
CA SER A 144 0.02 6.90 -11.05
C SER A 144 -0.41 5.64 -11.80
N HIS A 145 -0.16 5.59 -13.12
CA HIS A 145 -0.44 4.42 -13.97
C HIS A 145 0.21 3.14 -13.46
N THR A 146 1.48 3.24 -13.05
CA THR A 146 2.25 2.11 -12.51
C THR A 146 1.72 1.72 -11.13
N LEU A 147 1.46 2.70 -10.25
CA LEU A 147 0.89 2.45 -8.92
C LEU A 147 -0.47 1.76 -9.00
N TYR A 148 -1.34 2.22 -9.91
CA TYR A 148 -2.65 1.63 -10.15
C TYR A 148 -2.53 0.24 -10.77
N GLY A 149 -1.50 -0.04 -11.57
CA GLY A 149 -1.24 -1.38 -12.10
C GLY A 149 -1.10 -2.46 -11.03
N TYR A 150 -0.44 -2.14 -9.91
CA TYR A 150 -0.19 -3.08 -8.81
C TYR A 150 -1.35 -3.21 -7.80
N LEU A 151 -2.34 -2.32 -7.87
CA LEU A 151 -3.46 -2.34 -6.93
C LEU A 151 -4.49 -3.41 -7.32
N PRO A 152 -4.94 -4.25 -6.36
CA PRO A 152 -6.09 -5.12 -6.52
C PRO A 152 -7.37 -4.33 -6.84
N ARG A 153 -8.32 -4.98 -7.49
CA ARG A 153 -9.53 -4.34 -8.02
C ARG A 153 -10.40 -3.76 -6.91
N GLY A 154 -10.58 -4.49 -5.81
CA GLY A 154 -11.35 -4.06 -4.65
C GLY A 154 -10.73 -2.83 -3.98
N VAL A 155 -9.39 -2.79 -3.88
CA VAL A 155 -8.69 -1.62 -3.35
C VAL A 155 -8.88 -0.40 -4.25
N LYS A 156 -8.77 -0.56 -5.57
CA LYS A 156 -9.05 0.53 -6.54
C LYS A 156 -10.44 1.12 -6.37
N LEU A 157 -11.45 0.26 -6.23
CA LEU A 157 -12.84 0.68 -6.06
C LEU A 157 -13.04 1.50 -4.77
N ILE A 158 -12.46 1.05 -3.65
CA ILE A 158 -12.54 1.77 -2.37
C ILE A 158 -11.87 3.15 -2.47
N LEU A 159 -10.73 3.22 -3.16
CA LEU A 159 -9.99 4.45 -3.39
C LEU A 159 -10.61 5.34 -4.48
N GLY A 160 -11.68 4.91 -5.15
CA GLY A 160 -12.32 5.67 -6.23
C GLY A 160 -11.41 5.85 -7.45
N ILE A 161 -10.55 4.86 -7.73
CA ILE A 161 -9.71 4.81 -8.93
C ILE A 161 -10.51 4.09 -10.01
N PRO A 162 -10.62 4.65 -11.23
CA PRO A 162 -11.32 3.98 -12.31
C PRO A 162 -10.60 2.67 -12.62
N ASN A 163 -11.39 1.61 -12.81
CA ASN A 163 -10.86 0.28 -13.05
C ASN A 163 -10.48 0.13 -14.53
N VAL A 164 -9.53 0.97 -14.97
CA VAL A 164 -8.95 0.90 -16.30
C VAL A 164 -7.82 -0.11 -16.23
N ASP A 165 -7.92 -1.17 -17.03
CA ASP A 165 -6.83 -2.13 -17.18
C ASP A 165 -5.68 -1.47 -17.94
N TYR A 166 -4.84 -0.77 -17.19
CA TYR A 166 -3.68 -0.06 -17.69
C TYR A 166 -2.60 -0.98 -18.30
N GLY A 167 -2.69 -2.29 -18.05
CA GLY A 167 -1.93 -3.33 -18.76
C GLY A 167 -2.35 -3.52 -20.23
N SER A 168 -3.51 -3.01 -20.63
CA SER A 168 -4.01 -3.14 -22.01
C SER A 168 -3.56 -2.04 -22.96
N ILE A 169 -3.02 -0.92 -22.46
CA ILE A 169 -2.60 0.20 -23.33
C ILE A 169 -1.29 -0.11 -24.06
N HIS A 170 -0.44 -1.00 -23.52
CA HIS A 170 0.76 -1.49 -24.20
C HIS A 170 0.55 -2.76 -25.06
N LEU A 171 -0.64 -3.37 -24.99
CA LEU A 171 -1.00 -4.60 -25.73
C LEU A 171 -2.15 -4.39 -26.73
N ASN A 172 -2.49 -3.13 -27.03
CA ASN A 172 -3.56 -2.83 -27.97
C ASN A 172 -3.01 -2.78 -29.40
N GLU A 173 -2.76 -3.96 -29.95
CA GLU A 173 -2.99 -4.13 -31.40
C GLU A 173 -3.41 -5.53 -31.84
N LYS A 174 -3.48 -6.56 -30.99
CA LYS A 174 -3.81 -7.91 -31.50
C LYS A 174 -4.96 -8.72 -30.92
N GLU A 175 -5.45 -8.53 -29.70
CA GLU A 175 -6.51 -9.43 -29.21
C GLU A 175 -7.60 -8.69 -28.43
N ARG A 176 -8.56 -8.14 -29.18
CA ARG A 176 -9.89 -7.82 -28.66
C ARG A 176 -10.78 -9.05 -28.79
N THR A 177 -10.88 -9.88 -27.77
CA THR A 177 -12.08 -10.70 -27.51
C THR A 177 -12.04 -11.28 -26.10
N PHE A 178 -13.21 -11.34 -25.45
CA PHE A 178 -13.51 -11.94 -24.13
C PHE A 178 -13.03 -11.06 -22.94
N PHE A 179 -13.87 -10.40 -22.15
CA PHE A 179 -15.14 -10.80 -21.56
C PHE A 179 -16.03 -9.59 -21.29
N SER A 180 -17.24 -9.54 -21.87
CA SER A 180 -18.33 -8.72 -21.34
C SER A 180 -19.18 -9.59 -20.42
N PHE A 181 -19.16 -9.35 -19.11
CA PHE A 181 -20.20 -9.88 -18.22
C PHE A 181 -21.28 -8.83 -18.03
N SER A 182 -22.34 -8.93 -18.83
CA SER A 182 -23.60 -8.22 -18.64
C SER A 182 -24.55 -9.07 -17.81
N PHE A 183 -24.46 -9.00 -16.49
CA PHE A 183 -25.47 -9.57 -15.58
C PHE A 183 -26.56 -8.55 -15.27
N PHE A 184 -27.34 -8.16 -16.26
CA PHE A 184 -28.70 -7.64 -16.04
C PHE A 184 -29.56 -7.92 -17.27
N ARG A 185 -30.45 -8.90 -17.17
CA ARG A 185 -31.75 -8.77 -17.85
C ARG A 185 -32.86 -9.25 -16.93
N SER A 186 -33.66 -8.25 -16.58
CA SER A 186 -34.85 -8.26 -15.73
C SER A 186 -35.92 -9.23 -16.23
N LYS A 187 -36.66 -9.78 -15.27
CA LYS A 187 -37.94 -10.49 -15.44
C LYS A 187 -38.93 -9.64 -16.26
N ARG A 188 -39.68 -10.30 -17.14
CA ARG A 188 -41.15 -10.19 -17.26
C ARG A 188 -41.68 -11.41 -17.96
#